data_AF-A0A0F9FZX3-F1
#
_entry.id   AF-A0A0F9FZX3-F1
#
_cell.length_a   1.000
_cell.length_b   1.000
_cell.length_c   1.000
_cell.angle_alpha   90.00
_cell.angle_beta   90.00
_cell.angle_gamma   90.00
#
_symmetry.space_group_name_H-M   'P 1'
#
loop_
_entity.id
_entity.type
_entity.pdbx_description
1 polymer ?
#
loop_
_entity_poly.entity_id
_entity_poly.type
_entity_poly.pdbx_seq_one_letter_code
_entity_poly.pdbx_strand_id
1 'polypeptide(L)'
;MSPQASTIPDRKPALDEWEYHLSEIITGGEDYSTRSELIQEGGSVSVENMFFHKGRAVKDFGFATFGGVVRGVPRLDYQFNKSDGSSELVLLTNATLYTWNVTAAEWQYVSDGNDTTMRVAGVATDLVIDVVSIAGFSNGDFIGVLLDDGTQHQTTINGVPAGTLITITDALPSGAAIGKVVVKAVDFAGSSVIPISIATWTAKDRIYIANGVDTPRWYDGATCEIIENLPATTFSCRLIRVFNDYILLFHTVEDGTAYPQRERWSDAGFDNIWNETVNFNDFYQNDDWITAA
;
A
#
# COMPACT_ATOMS: atom_id res chain seq x y z
N MET A 1 -22.79 22.21 -19.24
CA MET A 1 -21.52 22.95 -19.28
C MET A 1 -20.53 22.16 -18.45
N SER A 2 -19.62 21.44 -19.12
CA SER A 2 -18.59 20.64 -18.44
C SER A 2 -17.52 21.56 -17.86
N PRO A 3 -17.01 21.31 -16.65
CA PRO A 3 -15.89 22.08 -16.12
C PRO A 3 -14.63 21.75 -16.94
N GLN A 4 -14.03 22.77 -17.55
CA GLN A 4 -12.69 22.63 -18.14
C GLN A 4 -11.70 22.40 -16.99
N ALA A 5 -11.08 21.23 -16.97
CA ALA A 5 -9.91 20.97 -16.14
C ALA A 5 -8.80 21.95 -16.56
N SER A 6 -8.34 22.75 -15.60
CA SER A 6 -7.20 23.63 -15.77
C SER A 6 -5.94 22.77 -15.96
N THR A 7 -5.48 22.61 -17.19
CA THR A 7 -4.21 21.95 -17.51
C THR A 7 -3.06 22.91 -17.20
N ILE A 8 -2.72 23.06 -15.91
CA ILE A 8 -1.42 23.57 -15.52
C ILE A 8 -0.44 22.41 -15.75
N PRO A 9 0.53 22.54 -16.67
CA PRO A 9 1.50 21.48 -16.88
C PRO A 9 2.33 21.30 -15.61
N ASP A 10 2.48 20.05 -15.16
CA ASP A 10 3.33 19.55 -14.08
C ASP A 10 4.83 19.71 -14.39
N ARG A 11 5.22 20.86 -14.94
CA ARG A 11 6.62 21.16 -15.24
C ARG A 11 7.23 21.76 -13.98
N LYS A 12 8.09 20.97 -13.33
CA LYS A 12 9.03 21.48 -12.33
C LYS A 12 9.80 22.66 -12.94
N PRO A 13 9.83 23.83 -12.30
CA PRO A 13 10.63 24.94 -12.79
C PRO A 13 12.10 24.53 -12.76
N ALA A 14 12.83 24.88 -13.83
CA ALA A 14 14.24 24.57 -13.92
C ALA A 14 15.05 25.42 -12.90
N LEU A 15 16.27 25.02 -12.56
CA LEU A 15 17.06 25.67 -11.51
C LEU A 15 17.37 27.15 -11.84
N ASP A 16 17.27 27.52 -13.11
CA ASP A 16 17.42 28.86 -13.68
C ASP A 16 16.10 29.66 -13.76
N GLU A 17 14.94 29.04 -13.53
CA GLU A 17 13.63 29.71 -13.44
C GLU A 17 13.36 30.28 -12.03
N TRP A 18 14.31 30.14 -11.09
CA TRP A 18 14.26 30.81 -9.80
C TRP A 18 14.68 32.27 -9.96
N GLU A 19 13.71 33.12 -10.29
CA GLU A 19 13.91 34.57 -10.33
C GLU A 19 13.54 35.21 -8.99
N TYR A 20 14.44 36.03 -8.46
CA TYR A 20 14.12 36.92 -7.36
C TYR A 20 13.27 38.07 -7.89
N HIS A 21 11.97 38.07 -7.58
CA HIS A 21 11.11 39.21 -7.85
C HIS A 21 11.21 40.22 -6.70
N LEU A 22 11.88 41.35 -6.94
CA LEU A 22 11.94 42.43 -5.98
C LEU A 22 10.65 43.25 -6.10
N SER A 23 9.71 43.06 -5.18
CA SER A 23 8.52 43.92 -5.13
C SER A 23 8.95 45.30 -4.61
N GLU A 24 8.90 46.32 -5.48
CA GLU A 24 9.43 47.65 -5.16
C GLU A 24 8.61 48.38 -4.09
N ILE A 25 7.40 47.90 -3.77
CA ILE A 25 6.47 48.58 -2.86
C ILE A 25 5.64 47.54 -2.05
N ILE A 26 5.94 47.38 -0.76
CA ILE A 26 5.10 46.64 0.20
C ILE A 26 4.11 47.63 0.83
N THR A 27 3.03 47.98 0.11
CA THR A 27 2.01 48.94 0.61
C THR A 27 0.74 48.31 1.15
N GLY A 28 0.57 46.99 1.07
CA GLY A 28 -0.69 46.32 1.40
C GLY A 28 -0.93 46.05 2.89
N GLY A 29 0.12 46.05 3.71
CA GLY A 29 0.04 45.56 5.10
C GLY A 29 -0.18 44.05 5.16
N GLU A 30 -0.23 43.48 6.37
CA GLU A 30 -0.50 42.05 6.56
C GLU A 30 -2.02 41.78 6.47
N ASP A 31 -2.46 41.07 5.41
CA ASP A 31 -3.86 40.65 5.26
C ASP A 31 -4.06 39.22 5.76
N TYR A 32 -4.60 39.07 6.96
CA TYR A 32 -4.99 37.78 7.54
C TYR A 32 -6.43 37.36 7.20
N SER A 33 -7.20 38.22 6.52
CA SER A 33 -8.62 38.00 6.24
C SER A 33 -8.85 37.24 4.93
N THR A 34 -7.89 37.29 4.03
CA THR A 34 -7.92 36.62 2.73
C THR A 34 -7.12 35.32 2.80
N ARG A 35 -7.62 34.24 2.16
CA ARG A 35 -6.85 32.98 2.07
C ARG A 35 -5.56 33.20 1.30
N SER A 36 -4.49 32.52 1.69
CA SER A 36 -3.13 32.78 1.16
C SER A 36 -3.01 32.64 -0.36
N GLU A 37 -3.82 31.80 -0.99
CA GLU A 37 -3.87 31.65 -2.45
C GLU A 37 -4.55 32.83 -3.20
N LEU A 38 -5.19 33.76 -2.48
CA LEU A 38 -5.89 34.94 -3.02
C LEU A 38 -5.27 36.28 -2.59
N ILE A 39 -4.21 36.26 -1.77
CA ILE A 39 -3.56 37.48 -1.30
C ILE A 39 -2.84 38.15 -2.49
N GLN A 40 -3.14 39.43 -2.71
CA GLN A 40 -2.53 40.24 -3.78
C GLN A 40 -1.09 40.63 -3.42
N GLU A 41 -0.32 41.03 -4.44
CA GLU A 41 1.06 41.47 -4.26
C GLU A 41 1.16 42.60 -3.23
N GLY A 42 2.02 42.44 -2.23
CA GLY A 42 2.21 43.40 -1.13
C GLY A 42 1.33 43.18 0.10
N GLY A 43 0.45 42.17 0.12
CA GLY A 43 -0.41 41.81 1.26
C GLY A 43 0.12 40.69 2.19
N SER A 44 1.29 40.13 1.89
CA SER A 44 1.90 39.04 2.66
C SER A 44 3.38 39.32 2.95
N VAL A 45 3.78 39.21 4.21
CA VAL A 45 5.16 39.38 4.69
C VAL A 45 5.94 38.06 4.67
N SER A 46 5.24 36.92 4.54
CA SER A 46 5.87 35.60 4.43
C SER A 46 5.14 34.76 3.40
N VAL A 47 5.74 34.65 2.22
CA VAL A 47 5.27 33.78 1.16
C VAL A 47 6.31 32.68 0.97
N GLU A 48 6.05 31.52 1.54
CA GLU A 48 6.87 30.32 1.36
C GLU A 48 6.24 29.41 0.31
N ASN A 49 7.08 28.75 -0.50
CA ASN A 49 6.66 27.85 -1.58
C ASN A 49 5.66 28.49 -2.56
N MET A 50 5.97 29.68 -3.07
CA MET A 50 5.25 30.23 -4.22
C MET A 50 6.21 30.58 -5.34
N PHE A 51 5.75 30.42 -6.57
CA PHE A 51 6.42 30.89 -7.77
C PHE A 51 5.46 31.69 -8.62
N PHE A 52 5.98 32.61 -9.42
CA PHE A 52 5.17 33.38 -10.35
C PHE A 52 5.07 32.64 -11.69
N HIS A 53 3.85 32.33 -12.14
CA HIS A 53 3.60 31.76 -13.46
C HIS A 53 2.60 32.64 -14.21
N LYS A 54 3.03 33.23 -15.33
CA LYS A 54 2.20 34.11 -16.18
C LYS A 54 1.57 35.28 -15.41
N GLY A 55 2.36 35.96 -14.57
CA GLY A 55 1.93 37.13 -13.80
C GLY A 55 0.94 36.82 -12.66
N ARG A 56 0.83 35.56 -12.25
CA ARG A 56 0.06 35.14 -11.07
C ARG A 56 0.98 34.43 -10.10
N ALA A 57 0.78 34.71 -8.81
CA ALA A 57 1.45 34.01 -7.74
C ALA A 57 0.76 32.64 -7.56
N VAL A 58 1.50 31.56 -7.79
CA VAL A 58 1.00 30.18 -7.69
C VAL A 58 1.69 29.52 -6.51
N LYS A 59 0.91 28.86 -5.65
CA LYS A 59 1.45 28.04 -4.57
C LYS A 59 2.07 26.78 -5.16
N ASP A 60 3.38 26.66 -5.04
CA ASP A 60 4.05 25.37 -5.18
C ASP A 60 3.76 24.61 -3.90
N PHE A 61 3.13 23.45 -4.00
CA PHE A 61 2.95 22.63 -2.82
C PHE A 61 4.22 21.85 -2.45
N GLY A 62 5.27 21.94 -3.27
CA GLY A 62 6.54 21.26 -3.07
C GLY A 62 6.43 19.74 -3.20
N PHE A 63 5.31 19.23 -3.73
CA PHE A 63 5.10 17.81 -3.90
C PHE A 63 5.84 17.34 -5.16
N ALA A 64 6.88 16.53 -4.96
CA ALA A 64 7.44 15.71 -6.02
C ALA A 64 6.72 14.36 -6.02
N THR A 65 6.51 13.80 -7.22
CA THR A 65 6.03 12.43 -7.34
C THR A 65 7.00 11.48 -6.63
N PHE A 66 6.49 10.78 -5.62
CA PHE A 66 7.27 9.78 -4.89
C PHE A 66 7.04 8.40 -5.52
N GLY A 67 8.00 7.99 -6.36
CA GLY A 67 7.93 6.72 -7.08
C GLY A 67 7.09 6.74 -8.36
N GLY A 68 6.89 5.56 -8.94
CA GLY A 68 6.06 5.36 -10.12
C GLY A 68 4.56 5.26 -9.83
N VAL A 69 3.77 5.02 -10.87
CA VAL A 69 2.32 4.78 -10.76
C VAL A 69 2.09 3.45 -10.04
N VAL A 70 1.23 3.46 -9.02
CA VAL A 70 0.84 2.28 -8.25
C VAL A 70 -0.55 1.80 -8.65
N ARG A 71 -0.78 0.49 -8.55
CA ARG A 71 -2.08 -0.15 -8.75
C ARG A 71 -2.99 0.15 -7.56
N GLY A 72 -4.19 0.62 -7.87
CA GLY A 72 -5.17 1.01 -6.85
C GLY A 72 -4.95 2.41 -6.31
N VAL A 73 -5.76 2.78 -5.32
CA VAL A 73 -5.70 4.08 -4.63
C VAL A 73 -4.87 3.89 -3.37
N PRO A 74 -3.76 4.64 -3.17
CA PRO A 74 -3.03 4.70 -1.92
C PRO A 74 -3.96 4.91 -0.71
N ARG A 75 -3.79 4.09 0.33
CA ARG A 75 -4.62 4.13 1.54
C ARG A 75 -3.79 4.40 2.79
N LEU A 76 -2.59 3.84 2.85
CA LEU A 76 -1.71 3.94 4.00
C LEU A 76 -0.27 3.70 3.58
N ASP A 77 0.61 4.65 3.85
CA ASP A 77 2.06 4.45 3.92
C ASP A 77 2.44 4.08 5.37
N TYR A 78 3.37 3.14 5.53
CA TYR A 78 3.76 2.64 6.84
C TYR A 78 5.25 2.30 6.88
N GLN A 79 5.96 2.87 7.84
CA GLN A 79 7.35 2.52 8.11
C GLN A 79 7.38 1.25 8.99
N PHE A 80 7.75 0.12 8.39
CA PHE A 80 7.91 -1.12 9.13
C PHE A 80 9.32 -1.18 9.72
N ASN A 81 9.42 -1.06 11.05
CA ASN A 81 10.67 -1.17 11.80
C ASN A 81 10.80 -2.58 12.39
N LYS A 82 11.91 -3.25 12.06
CA LYS A 82 12.22 -4.61 12.50
C LYS A 82 13.05 -4.59 13.79
N SER A 83 13.09 -5.73 14.47
CA SER A 83 13.78 -5.95 15.74
C SER A 83 15.29 -5.79 15.61
N ASP A 84 15.84 -6.01 14.43
CA ASP A 84 17.26 -5.80 14.09
C ASP A 84 17.63 -4.32 13.87
N GLY A 85 16.64 -3.42 13.94
CA GLY A 85 16.81 -1.98 13.71
C GLY A 85 16.79 -1.57 12.24
N SER A 86 16.65 -2.52 11.32
CA SER A 86 16.35 -2.22 9.91
C SER A 86 14.91 -1.74 9.77
N SER A 87 14.63 -1.06 8.66
CA SER A 87 13.28 -0.62 8.37
C SER A 87 13.04 -0.57 6.86
N GLU A 88 11.79 -0.77 6.48
CA GLU A 88 11.33 -0.65 5.10
C GLU A 88 10.03 0.13 5.02
N LEU A 89 9.88 0.90 3.96
CA LEU A 89 8.67 1.67 3.72
C LEU A 89 7.70 0.79 2.92
N VAL A 90 6.50 0.63 3.46
CA VAL A 90 5.43 -0.18 2.91
C VAL A 90 4.29 0.74 2.47
N LEU A 91 3.69 0.47 1.32
CA LEU A 91 2.51 1.17 0.84
C LEU A 91 1.37 0.19 0.62
N LEU A 92 0.27 0.44 1.31
CA LEU A 92 -0.99 -0.27 1.15
C LEU A 92 -1.92 0.55 0.28
N THR A 93 -2.40 -0.08 -0.78
CA THR A 93 -3.48 0.45 -1.61
C THR A 93 -4.75 -0.34 -1.33
N ASN A 94 -5.86 0.04 -1.96
CA ASN A 94 -7.06 -0.78 -1.92
C ASN A 94 -6.92 -2.09 -2.72
N ALA A 95 -5.92 -2.21 -3.58
CA ALA A 95 -5.74 -3.36 -4.47
C ALA A 95 -4.57 -4.26 -4.08
N THR A 96 -3.52 -3.74 -3.44
CA THR A 96 -2.28 -4.52 -3.21
C THR A 96 -1.38 -3.92 -2.13
N LEU A 97 -0.27 -4.60 -1.87
CA LEU A 97 0.82 -4.23 -0.97
C LEU A 97 2.10 -4.00 -1.77
N TYR A 98 2.79 -2.89 -1.48
CA TYR A 98 4.07 -2.54 -2.06
C TYR A 98 5.14 -2.35 -1.00
N THR A 99 6.39 -2.57 -1.39
CA THR A 99 7.58 -2.13 -0.65
C THR A 99 8.39 -1.15 -1.49
N TRP A 100 9.01 -0.18 -0.82
CA TRP A 100 9.87 0.79 -1.48
C TRP A 100 11.28 0.22 -1.66
N ASN A 101 11.70 0.06 -2.92
CA ASN A 101 13.08 -0.26 -3.24
C ASN A 101 13.91 1.03 -3.36
N VAL A 102 14.76 1.29 -2.38
CA VAL A 102 15.58 2.52 -2.34
C VAL A 102 16.59 2.58 -3.48
N THR A 103 17.13 1.44 -3.91
CA THR A 103 18.16 1.37 -4.96
C THR A 103 17.57 1.66 -6.33
N ALA A 104 16.42 1.06 -6.65
CA ALA A 104 15.70 1.27 -7.90
C ALA A 104 14.80 2.52 -7.86
N ALA A 105 14.59 3.10 -6.68
CA ALA A 105 13.70 4.24 -6.43
C ALA A 105 12.26 3.99 -6.96
N GLU A 106 11.71 2.82 -6.66
CA GLU A 106 10.37 2.43 -7.10
C GLU A 106 9.61 1.59 -6.06
N TRP A 107 8.29 1.49 -6.25
CA TRP A 107 7.41 0.59 -5.52
C TRP A 107 7.41 -0.78 -6.18
N GLN A 108 7.70 -1.83 -5.42
CA GLN A 108 7.72 -3.22 -5.89
C GLN A 108 6.59 -4.02 -5.25
N TYR A 109 5.95 -4.90 -6.03
CA TYR A 109 4.96 -5.85 -5.51
C TYR A 109 5.60 -6.76 -4.48
N VAL A 110 4.87 -6.97 -3.39
CA VAL A 110 5.15 -8.01 -2.40
C VAL A 110 4.50 -9.31 -2.83
N SER A 111 5.20 -10.43 -2.60
CA SER A 111 4.70 -11.79 -2.87
C SER A 111 3.51 -12.12 -1.96
N ASP A 112 2.48 -12.77 -2.51
CA ASP A 112 1.34 -13.28 -1.73
C ASP A 112 1.62 -14.63 -1.03
N GLY A 113 2.88 -15.07 -1.05
CA GLY A 113 3.32 -16.41 -0.64
C GLY A 113 3.59 -17.34 -1.82
N ASN A 114 3.16 -16.97 -3.04
CA ASN A 114 3.52 -17.68 -4.27
C ASN A 114 4.54 -16.88 -5.07
N ASP A 115 5.75 -17.42 -5.15
CA ASP A 115 6.79 -16.93 -6.03
C ASP A 115 7.45 -18.06 -6.82
N THR A 116 8.22 -17.67 -7.81
CA THR A 116 9.07 -18.57 -8.58
C THR A 116 10.29 -17.79 -9.06
N THR A 117 11.13 -18.43 -9.88
CA THR A 117 12.27 -17.77 -10.51
C THR A 117 12.31 -18.06 -12.00
N MET A 118 12.93 -17.15 -12.75
CA MET A 118 13.22 -17.33 -14.17
C MET A 118 14.07 -18.60 -14.37
N ARG A 119 13.55 -19.55 -15.16
CA ARG A 119 14.27 -20.77 -15.54
C ARG A 119 15.18 -20.52 -16.74
N VAL A 120 14.75 -19.67 -17.66
CA VAL A 120 15.53 -19.19 -18.82
C VAL A 120 15.58 -17.67 -18.75
N ALA A 121 16.70 -17.08 -19.16
CA ALA A 121 16.81 -15.63 -19.20
C ALA A 121 15.80 -15.06 -20.21
N GLY A 122 14.96 -14.13 -19.75
CA GLY A 122 14.09 -13.34 -20.60
C GLY A 122 14.84 -12.15 -21.19
N VAL A 123 14.43 -11.71 -22.36
CA VAL A 123 14.95 -10.50 -23.03
C VAL A 123 13.84 -9.47 -23.19
N ALA A 124 14.24 -8.22 -23.47
CA ALA A 124 13.29 -7.18 -23.82
C ALA A 124 12.38 -7.66 -24.96
N THR A 125 11.09 -7.32 -24.89
CA THR A 125 10.01 -7.72 -25.82
C THR A 125 9.44 -9.14 -25.64
N ASP A 126 9.99 -9.97 -24.74
CA ASP A 126 9.39 -11.27 -24.45
C ASP A 126 7.99 -11.12 -23.83
N LEU A 127 7.01 -11.81 -24.40
CA LEU A 127 5.64 -11.96 -23.88
C LEU A 127 5.40 -13.31 -23.21
N VAL A 128 6.38 -14.21 -23.26
CA VAL A 128 6.32 -15.53 -22.62
C VAL A 128 7.61 -15.71 -21.85
N ILE A 129 7.48 -15.89 -20.54
CA ILE A 129 8.61 -16.14 -19.65
C ILE A 129 8.62 -17.62 -19.25
N ASP A 130 9.80 -18.21 -19.18
CA ASP A 130 10.01 -19.57 -18.68
C ASP A 130 10.47 -19.51 -17.24
N VAL A 131 9.69 -20.11 -16.34
CA VAL A 131 9.86 -20.08 -14.89
C VAL A 131 10.08 -21.48 -14.32
N VAL A 132 10.59 -21.57 -13.09
CA VAL A 132 10.84 -22.88 -12.46
C VAL A 132 9.53 -23.61 -12.12
N SER A 133 8.50 -22.87 -11.69
CA SER A 133 7.19 -23.42 -11.32
C SER A 133 6.07 -22.45 -11.67
N ILE A 134 4.94 -22.98 -12.13
CA ILE A 134 3.70 -22.21 -12.34
C ILE A 134 2.66 -22.46 -11.23
N ALA A 135 3.03 -23.18 -10.16
CA ALA A 135 2.12 -23.44 -9.04
C ALA A 135 1.68 -22.14 -8.39
N GLY A 136 0.38 -21.99 -8.13
CA GLY A 136 -0.19 -20.76 -7.53
C GLY A 136 -0.47 -19.63 -8.52
N PHE A 137 0.02 -19.72 -9.76
CA PHE A 137 -0.21 -18.73 -10.82
C PHE A 137 -1.41 -19.12 -11.71
N SER A 138 -2.23 -18.15 -12.05
CA SER A 138 -3.46 -18.28 -12.84
C SER A 138 -3.64 -17.13 -13.81
N ASN A 139 -4.48 -17.32 -14.83
CA ASN A 139 -4.84 -16.27 -15.77
C ASN A 139 -5.43 -15.05 -15.03
N GLY A 140 -4.94 -13.85 -15.37
CA GLY A 140 -5.39 -12.60 -14.76
C GLY A 140 -4.70 -12.23 -13.45
N ASP A 141 -3.83 -13.10 -12.90
CA ASP A 141 -3.02 -12.74 -11.74
C ASP A 141 -2.05 -11.61 -12.08
N PHE A 142 -1.83 -10.73 -11.12
CA PHE A 142 -0.83 -9.66 -11.20
C PHE A 142 0.50 -10.21 -10.72
N ILE A 143 1.57 -9.95 -11.47
CA ILE A 143 2.90 -10.45 -11.16
C ILE A 143 3.94 -9.34 -11.27
N GLY A 144 5.03 -9.50 -10.52
CA GLY A 144 6.23 -8.69 -10.62
C GLY A 144 7.41 -9.55 -11.06
N VAL A 145 8.06 -9.22 -12.17
CA VAL A 145 9.29 -9.88 -12.64
C VAL A 145 10.48 -8.98 -12.29
N LEU A 146 11.40 -9.44 -11.44
CA LEU A 146 12.60 -8.69 -11.12
C LEU A 146 13.56 -8.68 -12.32
N LEU A 147 14.00 -7.50 -12.73
CA LEU A 147 14.89 -7.30 -13.87
C LEU A 147 16.36 -7.28 -13.44
N ASP A 148 17.26 -7.24 -14.42
CA ASP A 148 18.71 -7.27 -14.18
C ASP A 148 19.24 -6.01 -13.48
N ASP A 149 18.59 -4.86 -13.68
CA ASP A 149 18.92 -3.57 -13.06
C ASP A 149 18.33 -3.37 -11.65
N GLY A 150 17.54 -4.34 -11.17
CA GLY A 150 16.89 -4.30 -9.87
C GLY A 150 15.51 -3.64 -9.86
N THR A 151 15.03 -3.11 -10.99
CA THR A 151 13.62 -2.71 -11.12
C THR A 151 12.72 -3.94 -11.27
N GLN A 152 11.42 -3.76 -11.10
CA GLN A 152 10.41 -4.81 -11.20
C GLN A 152 9.43 -4.51 -12.33
N HIS A 153 9.37 -5.37 -13.33
CA HIS A 153 8.34 -5.32 -14.36
C HIS A 153 7.01 -5.81 -13.79
N GLN A 154 6.06 -4.89 -13.62
CA GLN A 154 4.74 -5.17 -13.09
C GLN A 154 3.77 -5.40 -14.24
N THR A 155 3.22 -6.60 -14.34
CA THR A 155 2.37 -7.02 -15.47
C THR A 155 1.28 -7.98 -14.99
N THR A 156 0.45 -8.45 -15.91
CA THR A 156 -0.60 -9.45 -15.65
C THR A 156 -0.38 -10.69 -16.49
N ILE A 157 -0.75 -11.85 -15.96
CA ILE A 157 -0.76 -13.10 -16.71
C ILE A 157 -1.90 -13.09 -17.73
N ASN A 158 -1.56 -13.41 -18.99
CA ASN A 158 -2.49 -13.47 -20.12
C ASN A 158 -2.62 -14.91 -20.66
N GLY A 159 -3.66 -15.60 -20.22
CA GLY A 159 -3.90 -17.01 -20.49
C GLY A 159 -3.53 -17.90 -19.31
N VAL A 160 -3.91 -19.18 -19.38
CA VAL A 160 -3.59 -20.15 -18.32
C VAL A 160 -2.12 -20.54 -18.44
N PRO A 161 -1.29 -20.40 -17.38
CA PRO A 161 0.07 -20.91 -17.38
C PRO A 161 0.14 -22.39 -17.77
N ALA A 162 1.15 -22.78 -18.55
CA ALA A 162 1.26 -24.15 -19.07
C ALA A 162 2.69 -24.67 -19.01
N GLY A 163 2.88 -25.85 -18.41
CA GLY A 163 4.21 -26.42 -18.20
C GLY A 163 5.05 -25.53 -17.29
N THR A 164 6.04 -24.86 -17.87
CA THR A 164 6.87 -23.86 -17.18
C THR A 164 6.75 -22.47 -17.79
N LEU A 165 5.78 -22.26 -18.68
CA LEU A 165 5.60 -21.00 -19.40
C LEU A 165 4.46 -20.19 -18.80
N ILE A 166 4.74 -18.90 -18.56
CA ILE A 166 3.76 -17.88 -18.22
C ILE A 166 3.73 -16.87 -19.37
N THR A 167 2.57 -16.70 -19.98
CA THR A 167 2.35 -15.62 -20.95
C THR A 167 1.92 -14.37 -20.20
N ILE A 168 2.53 -13.23 -20.49
CA ILE A 168 2.27 -11.93 -19.85
C ILE A 168 1.62 -10.96 -20.83
N THR A 169 0.86 -10.00 -20.32
CA THR A 169 0.17 -8.99 -21.15
C THR A 169 1.15 -7.98 -21.73
N ASP A 170 1.98 -7.40 -20.88
CA ASP A 170 2.99 -6.42 -21.27
C ASP A 170 4.34 -7.09 -21.36
N ALA A 171 5.01 -6.91 -22.50
CA ALA A 171 6.31 -7.51 -22.77
C ALA A 171 7.38 -6.99 -21.81
N LEU A 172 8.40 -7.81 -21.53
CA LEU A 172 9.51 -7.39 -20.68
C LEU A 172 10.19 -6.12 -21.24
N PRO A 173 10.44 -5.07 -20.43
CA PRO A 173 11.09 -3.85 -20.90
C PRO A 173 12.61 -4.01 -21.04
N SER A 174 13.20 -4.95 -20.29
CA SER A 174 14.63 -5.28 -20.31
C SER A 174 14.86 -6.76 -19.99
N GLY A 175 16.12 -7.18 -19.96
CA GLY A 175 16.50 -8.55 -19.60
C GLY A 175 16.17 -8.90 -18.15
N ALA A 176 15.82 -10.17 -17.94
CA ALA A 176 15.69 -10.81 -16.64
C ALA A 176 16.46 -12.13 -16.66
N ALA A 177 17.63 -12.15 -16.04
CA ALA A 177 18.51 -13.32 -16.00
C ALA A 177 17.86 -14.54 -15.31
N ILE A 178 18.43 -15.72 -15.56
CA ILE A 178 18.07 -16.95 -14.84
C ILE A 178 18.20 -16.74 -13.32
N GLY A 179 17.22 -17.23 -12.57
CA GLY A 179 17.18 -17.10 -11.11
C GLY A 179 16.58 -15.79 -10.62
N LYS A 180 16.24 -14.84 -11.50
CA LYS A 180 15.50 -13.64 -11.11
C LYS A 180 14.10 -14.01 -10.61
N VAL A 181 13.67 -13.35 -9.56
CA VAL A 181 12.41 -13.67 -8.87
C VAL A 181 11.22 -13.18 -9.69
N VAL A 182 10.19 -14.02 -9.75
CA VAL A 182 8.87 -13.69 -10.25
C VAL A 182 7.88 -13.87 -9.11
N VAL A 183 7.30 -12.78 -8.63
CA VAL A 183 6.34 -12.79 -7.51
C VAL A 183 4.91 -12.70 -8.03
N LYS A 184 3.99 -13.43 -7.39
CA LYS A 184 2.56 -13.13 -7.50
C LYS A 184 2.22 -12.02 -6.52
N ALA A 185 1.68 -10.92 -7.03
CA ALA A 185 1.33 -9.77 -6.21
C ALA A 185 0.15 -10.09 -5.28
N VAL A 186 0.18 -9.51 -4.08
CA VAL A 186 -0.97 -9.55 -3.18
C VAL A 186 -2.18 -8.89 -3.85
N ASP A 187 -3.31 -9.60 -3.88
CA ASP A 187 -4.58 -9.07 -4.37
C ASP A 187 -5.54 -8.82 -3.20
N PHE A 188 -5.93 -7.56 -3.03
CA PHE A 188 -6.92 -7.11 -2.06
C PHE A 188 -8.19 -6.68 -2.77
N ALA A 189 -9.34 -7.03 -2.20
CA ALA A 189 -10.65 -6.50 -2.53
C ALA A 189 -11.01 -5.29 -1.65
N GLY A 190 -10.03 -4.43 -1.34
CA GLY A 190 -10.18 -3.34 -0.39
C GLY A 190 -11.21 -2.28 -0.80
N SER A 191 -11.91 -1.73 0.18
CA SER A 191 -12.88 -0.64 -0.02
C SER A 191 -12.27 0.73 0.27
N SER A 192 -12.61 1.74 -0.55
CA SER A 192 -12.23 3.13 -0.27
C SER A 192 -12.99 3.76 0.90
N VAL A 193 -14.06 3.10 1.37
CA VAL A 193 -14.90 3.55 2.49
C VAL A 193 -14.39 3.01 3.82
N ILE A 194 -13.71 1.86 3.81
CA ILE A 194 -13.19 1.23 5.02
C ILE A 194 -11.71 1.60 5.15
N PRO A 195 -11.25 2.13 6.30
CA PRO A 195 -9.83 2.38 6.54
C PRO A 195 -9.09 1.06 6.72
N ILE A 196 -7.81 1.04 6.35
CA ILE A 196 -6.93 -0.09 6.62
C ILE A 196 -6.47 0.00 8.08
N SER A 197 -6.54 -1.12 8.80
CA SER A 197 -5.91 -1.29 10.10
C SER A 197 -4.61 -2.05 9.92
N ILE A 198 -3.53 -1.50 10.49
CA ILE A 198 -2.21 -2.13 10.55
C ILE A 198 -1.72 -2.20 11.99
N ALA A 199 -0.99 -3.25 12.35
CA ALA A 199 -0.31 -3.35 13.64
C ALA A 199 1.00 -4.10 13.48
N THR A 200 2.08 -3.61 14.11
CA THR A 200 3.38 -4.28 14.11
C THR A 200 3.53 -5.12 15.38
N TRP A 201 4.00 -6.35 15.24
CA TRP A 201 4.49 -7.17 16.34
C TRP A 201 5.99 -7.36 16.19
N THR A 202 6.76 -6.47 16.80
CA THR A 202 8.22 -6.43 16.67
C THR A 202 8.89 -7.72 17.16
N ALA A 203 8.30 -8.43 18.13
CA ALA A 203 8.85 -9.71 18.61
C ALA A 203 8.86 -10.81 17.54
N LYS A 204 8.04 -10.69 16.49
CA LYS A 204 7.99 -11.63 15.36
C LYS A 204 8.48 -11.03 14.04
N ASP A 205 8.87 -9.75 14.04
CA ASP A 205 9.12 -8.99 12.81
C ASP A 205 8.01 -9.15 11.77
N ARG A 206 6.78 -8.89 12.21
CA ARG A 206 5.59 -8.95 11.34
C ARG A 206 4.72 -7.71 11.49
N ILE A 207 4.15 -7.28 10.37
CA ILE A 207 2.98 -6.41 10.35
C ILE A 207 1.73 -7.26 10.12
N TYR A 208 0.63 -6.88 10.75
CA TYR A 208 -0.68 -7.49 10.56
C TYR A 208 -1.61 -6.48 9.94
N ILE A 209 -2.35 -6.91 8.93
CA ILE A 209 -3.14 -6.05 8.04
C ILE A 209 -4.57 -6.55 8.03
N ALA A 210 -5.52 -5.62 8.19
CA ALA A 210 -6.94 -5.86 8.03
C ALA A 210 -7.58 -4.69 7.26
N ASN A 211 -8.39 -4.99 6.25
CA ASN A 211 -9.06 -3.97 5.43
C ASN A 211 -10.60 -4.05 5.50
N GLY A 212 -11.14 -4.91 6.36
CA GLY A 212 -12.59 -5.10 6.55
C GLY A 212 -13.31 -5.84 5.43
N VAL A 213 -12.60 -6.39 4.44
CA VAL A 213 -13.19 -7.14 3.33
C VAL A 213 -12.47 -8.49 3.17
N ASP A 214 -11.16 -8.45 3.00
CA ASP A 214 -10.34 -9.65 2.82
C ASP A 214 -10.02 -10.31 4.17
N THR A 215 -9.61 -11.58 4.09
CA THR A 215 -9.04 -12.28 5.24
C THR A 215 -7.79 -11.56 5.74
N PRO A 216 -7.66 -11.31 7.06
CA PRO A 216 -6.50 -10.63 7.62
C PRO A 216 -5.21 -11.33 7.21
N ARG A 217 -4.19 -10.51 6.95
CA ARG A 217 -2.88 -10.98 6.47
C ARG A 217 -1.78 -10.54 7.41
N TRP A 218 -0.65 -11.23 7.38
CA TRP A 218 0.60 -10.77 7.96
C TRP A 218 1.64 -10.56 6.86
N TYR A 219 2.61 -9.69 7.09
CA TYR A 219 3.78 -9.49 6.23
C TYR A 219 5.04 -9.44 7.09
N ASP A 220 6.08 -10.16 6.70
CA ASP A 220 7.32 -10.35 7.47
C ASP A 220 8.55 -9.65 6.89
N GLY A 221 8.38 -8.93 5.79
CA GLY A 221 9.49 -8.37 5.03
C GLY A 221 9.72 -9.02 3.67
N ALA A 222 9.20 -10.24 3.46
CA ALA A 222 9.36 -10.98 2.22
C ALA A 222 8.01 -11.30 1.58
N THR A 223 7.09 -11.92 2.34
CA THR A 223 5.80 -12.40 1.84
C THR A 223 4.65 -11.82 2.66
N CYS A 224 3.49 -11.67 2.02
CA CYS A 224 2.26 -11.25 2.66
C CYS A 224 1.19 -12.33 2.54
N GLU A 225 1.05 -13.08 3.62
CA GLU A 225 0.28 -14.31 3.67
C GLU A 225 -0.97 -14.14 4.53
N ILE A 226 -1.93 -15.04 4.35
CA ILE A 226 -3.16 -15.07 5.15
C ILE A 226 -2.82 -15.51 6.58
N ILE A 227 -3.46 -14.90 7.58
CA ILE A 227 -3.41 -15.41 8.95
C ILE A 227 -4.14 -16.76 9.00
N GLU A 228 -3.40 -17.83 9.31
CA GLU A 228 -3.94 -19.19 9.30
C GLU A 228 -4.80 -19.52 10.54
N ASN A 229 -5.60 -20.59 10.40
CA ASN A 229 -6.43 -21.18 11.45
C ASN A 229 -7.39 -20.20 12.13
N LEU A 230 -7.86 -19.19 11.40
CA LEU A 230 -8.92 -18.31 11.88
C LEU A 230 -10.18 -19.13 12.19
N PRO A 231 -11.00 -18.70 13.16
CA PRO A 231 -12.09 -19.48 13.74
C PRO A 231 -13.35 -19.57 12.85
N ALA A 232 -13.18 -19.44 11.52
CA ALA A 232 -14.24 -19.49 10.52
C ALA A 232 -13.62 -19.82 9.15
N THR A 233 -14.42 -20.39 8.23
CA THR A 233 -13.95 -20.71 6.87
C THR A 233 -13.72 -19.44 6.06
N THR A 234 -14.64 -18.49 6.17
CA THR A 234 -14.47 -17.13 5.67
C THR A 234 -14.41 -16.18 6.84
N PHE A 235 -13.39 -15.34 6.89
CA PHE A 235 -13.13 -14.48 8.01
C PHE A 235 -12.64 -13.13 7.49
N SER A 236 -13.20 -12.03 7.98
CA SER A 236 -12.63 -10.69 7.82
C SER A 236 -12.76 -9.90 9.10
N CYS A 237 -11.94 -8.87 9.30
CA CYS A 237 -12.09 -7.94 10.42
C CYS A 237 -11.74 -6.51 9.97
N ARG A 238 -12.25 -5.51 10.68
CA ARG A 238 -11.95 -4.10 10.36
C ARG A 238 -10.77 -3.54 11.16
N LEU A 239 -10.53 -4.07 12.35
CA LEU A 239 -9.48 -3.59 13.24
C LEU A 239 -8.63 -4.75 13.70
N ILE A 240 -7.32 -4.54 13.64
CA ILE A 240 -6.31 -5.45 14.16
C ILE A 240 -5.37 -4.69 15.09
N ARG A 241 -5.09 -5.25 16.26
CA ARG A 241 -4.14 -4.69 17.23
C ARG A 241 -3.26 -5.80 17.78
N VAL A 242 -2.04 -5.43 18.14
CA VAL A 242 -1.14 -6.30 18.90
C VAL A 242 -1.11 -5.76 20.31
N PHE A 243 -1.38 -6.60 21.30
CA PHE A 243 -1.35 -6.22 22.70
C PHE A 243 -0.65 -7.30 23.52
N ASN A 244 0.48 -6.95 24.13
CA ASN A 244 1.42 -7.90 24.73
C ASN A 244 1.78 -9.01 23.72
N ASP A 245 1.37 -10.23 24.00
CA ASP A 245 1.64 -11.40 23.17
C ASP A 245 0.40 -11.90 22.41
N TYR A 246 -0.57 -11.02 22.17
CA TYR A 246 -1.84 -11.36 21.52
C TYR A 246 -2.08 -10.51 20.27
N ILE A 247 -2.68 -11.13 19.25
CA ILE A 247 -3.35 -10.42 18.16
C ILE A 247 -4.82 -10.29 18.54
N LEU A 248 -5.32 -9.07 18.58
CA LEU A 248 -6.72 -8.74 18.83
C LEU A 248 -7.40 -8.36 17.50
N LEU A 249 -8.54 -8.97 17.22
CA LEU A 249 -9.37 -8.74 16.04
C LEU A 249 -10.72 -8.18 16.48
N PHE A 250 -11.17 -7.10 15.85
CA PHE A 250 -12.47 -6.49 16.16
C PHE A 250 -13.29 -6.27 14.89
N HIS A 251 -14.61 -6.17 15.09
CA HIS A 251 -15.59 -6.04 14.01
C HIS A 251 -15.44 -7.15 12.98
N THR A 252 -15.52 -8.40 13.45
CA THR A 252 -15.32 -9.58 12.61
C THR A 252 -16.54 -9.85 11.75
N VAL A 253 -16.32 -10.45 10.57
CA VAL A 253 -17.35 -11.12 9.78
C VAL A 253 -16.88 -12.56 9.62
N GLU A 254 -17.67 -13.49 10.13
CA GLU A 254 -17.33 -14.92 10.21
C GLU A 254 -18.42 -15.70 9.50
N ASP A 255 -18.05 -16.45 8.46
CA ASP A 255 -18.97 -17.23 7.62
C ASP A 255 -20.17 -16.40 7.13
N GLY A 256 -19.87 -15.16 6.73
CA GLY A 256 -20.84 -14.17 6.25
C GLY A 256 -21.66 -13.46 7.33
N THR A 257 -21.52 -13.84 8.61
CA THR A 257 -22.25 -13.20 9.72
C THR A 257 -21.40 -12.11 10.36
N ALA A 258 -21.93 -10.88 10.42
CA ALA A 258 -21.23 -9.76 11.02
C ALA A 258 -21.37 -9.76 12.55
N TYR A 259 -20.23 -9.66 13.25
CA TYR A 259 -20.12 -9.53 14.69
C TYR A 259 -19.38 -8.23 15.05
N PRO A 260 -19.98 -7.05 14.82
CA PRO A 260 -19.34 -5.76 15.09
C PRO A 260 -18.92 -5.57 16.56
N GLN A 261 -19.62 -6.23 17.47
CA GLN A 261 -19.41 -6.18 18.91
C GLN A 261 -18.45 -7.25 19.45
N ARG A 262 -17.92 -8.14 18.59
CA ARG A 262 -17.06 -9.23 19.02
C ARG A 262 -15.60 -8.78 18.98
N GLU A 263 -14.90 -9.05 20.07
CA GLU A 263 -13.45 -9.09 20.15
C GLU A 263 -13.00 -10.54 20.09
N ARG A 264 -11.99 -10.83 19.27
CA ARG A 264 -11.31 -12.12 19.23
C ARG A 264 -9.82 -11.95 19.48
N TRP A 265 -9.17 -12.98 20.02
CA TRP A 265 -7.72 -12.96 20.22
C TRP A 265 -7.04 -14.27 19.84
N SER A 266 -5.75 -14.22 19.51
CA SER A 266 -4.93 -15.41 19.31
C SER A 266 -4.54 -16.05 20.65
N ASP A 267 -3.93 -17.24 20.66
CA ASP A 267 -3.25 -17.73 21.87
C ASP A 267 -1.98 -16.91 22.15
N ALA A 268 -1.59 -16.80 23.42
CA ALA A 268 -0.42 -16.01 23.83
C ALA A 268 0.86 -16.47 23.12
N GLY A 269 1.54 -15.57 22.42
CA GLY A 269 2.78 -15.82 21.68
C GLY A 269 2.57 -16.45 20.31
N PHE A 270 1.33 -16.80 19.97
CA PHE A 270 0.98 -17.41 18.69
C PHE A 270 0.15 -16.43 17.85
N ASP A 271 0.36 -16.48 16.55
CA ASP A 271 -0.33 -15.67 15.54
C ASP A 271 -1.19 -16.50 14.60
N ASN A 272 -1.20 -17.82 14.79
CA ASN A 272 -1.91 -18.80 13.97
C ASN A 272 -2.67 -19.85 14.81
N ILE A 273 -2.88 -19.59 16.10
CA ILE A 273 -3.65 -20.46 16.98
C ILE A 273 -4.80 -19.65 17.56
N TRP A 274 -6.02 -20.09 17.28
CA TRP A 274 -7.26 -19.43 17.67
C TRP A 274 -8.19 -20.45 18.30
N ASN A 275 -8.41 -20.35 19.61
CA ASN A 275 -9.38 -21.23 20.26
C ASN A 275 -10.79 -20.66 20.11
N GLU A 276 -11.59 -21.24 19.21
CA GLU A 276 -12.93 -20.74 18.88
C GLU A 276 -13.87 -20.67 20.09
N THR A 277 -13.63 -21.50 21.13
CA THR A 277 -14.51 -21.62 22.29
C THR A 277 -14.20 -20.62 23.40
N VAL A 278 -12.95 -20.18 23.53
CA VAL A 278 -12.54 -19.30 24.64
C VAL A 278 -11.90 -17.98 24.21
N ASN A 279 -11.40 -17.88 22.97
CA ASN A 279 -10.70 -16.67 22.52
C ASN A 279 -11.62 -15.66 21.86
N PHE A 280 -12.73 -15.35 22.51
CA PHE A 280 -13.58 -14.24 22.12
C PHE A 280 -14.37 -13.70 23.30
N ASN A 281 -14.75 -12.43 23.18
CA ASN A 281 -15.75 -11.80 24.02
C ASN A 281 -16.78 -11.09 23.13
N ASP A 282 -18.06 -11.29 23.43
CA ASP A 282 -19.15 -10.62 22.73
C ASP A 282 -19.79 -9.60 23.68
N PHE A 283 -19.61 -8.31 23.38
CA PHE A 283 -20.05 -7.23 24.27
C PHE A 283 -21.58 -7.07 24.35
N TYR A 284 -22.38 -7.88 23.64
CA TYR A 284 -23.85 -7.78 23.62
C TYR A 284 -24.58 -8.99 24.21
N GLN A 285 -23.89 -10.07 24.59
CA GLN A 285 -24.60 -11.35 24.82
C GLN A 285 -25.43 -11.43 26.11
N ASN A 286 -25.30 -10.49 27.07
CA ASN A 286 -26.15 -10.47 28.27
C ASN A 286 -26.60 -9.04 28.61
N ASP A 287 -27.90 -8.85 28.89
CA ASP A 287 -28.52 -7.61 29.44
C ASP A 287 -28.01 -7.23 30.86
N ASP A 288 -26.90 -7.79 31.32
CA ASP A 288 -26.59 -7.94 32.76
C ASP A 288 -25.58 -6.92 33.33
N TRP A 289 -25.36 -5.77 32.69
CA TRP A 289 -24.30 -4.82 33.12
C TRP A 289 -24.80 -3.46 33.63
N ILE A 290 -26.12 -3.24 33.72
CA ILE A 290 -26.69 -2.18 34.58
C ILE A 290 -27.70 -2.84 35.52
N THR A 291 -27.19 -3.41 36.62
CA THR A 291 -27.99 -3.57 37.82
C THR A 291 -27.90 -2.25 38.58
N ALA A 292 -28.99 -1.50 38.61
CA ALA A 292 -29.10 -0.37 39.54
C ALA A 292 -28.97 -0.93 40.96
N ALA A 293 -27.90 -0.54 41.67
CA ALA A 293 -27.76 -0.78 43.09
C ALA A 293 -28.75 0.09 43.88
#